data_AF-A0A932DU18-F1
#
_entry.id   AF-A0A932DU18-F1
#
_cell.length_a   1.000
_cell.length_b   1.000
_cell.length_c   1.000
_cell.angle_alpha   90.00
_cell.angle_beta   90.00
_cell.angle_gamma   90.00
#
_symmetry.space_group_name_H-M   'P 1'
#
loop_
_entity.id
_entity.type
_entity.pdbx_description
1 polymer ?
#
loop_
_entity_poly.entity_id
_entity_poly.type
_entity_poly.pdbx_seq_one_letter_code
_entity_poly.pdbx_strand_id
1 'polypeptide(L)'
;MRFWSGRPPEPLAPAEDLLLLEPLLRGQLEDVLAVEQRQIWGHSLAFGGRLRVTPPRALELLDGRFAPHGYTPFLREERGTAWVYALPRAELSDRPNPLVNLGLFLATVLTTLLAGAVSLGGVPLTELLSAPSRLLAGAPFSASLLAILVVHEFGHYTFGRRHGMPITLPYFIPVPPVPPFLLGTLGAVIRLRGPVRDRRSLFDMAVAGPLAGLAVAIPIYAVGLQLSSIVRIPLQAEGLYIEFGDALLTRLIGWLVLGPLPPGHDVQLHPVGVAAWFGFFVTVLNLIPAGQLDGGHMVYALFG
;
A
#
# COMPACT_ATOMS: atom_id res chain seq x y z
N MET A 1 27.32 -8.64 2.90
CA MET A 1 26.35 -9.72 3.22
C MET A 1 25.69 -10.15 1.93
N ARG A 2 25.85 -11.44 1.57
CA ARG A 2 25.30 -12.04 0.35
C ARG A 2 23.83 -12.38 0.59
N PHE A 3 22.92 -11.67 -0.05
CA PHE A 3 21.52 -12.09 -0.16
C PHE A 3 21.28 -12.49 -1.61
N TRP A 4 20.50 -13.56 -1.82
CA TRP A 4 20.23 -14.29 -3.07
C TRP A 4 21.10 -15.53 -3.31
N SER A 5 20.87 -16.54 -2.48
CA SER A 5 21.09 -17.96 -2.81
C SER A 5 19.75 -18.74 -2.74
N GLY A 6 18.67 -18.14 -3.24
CA GLY A 6 17.39 -18.82 -3.40
C GLY A 6 17.39 -19.56 -4.74
N ARG A 7 17.04 -20.85 -4.73
CA ARG A 7 16.71 -21.58 -5.97
C ARG A 7 15.65 -20.76 -6.73
N PRO A 8 15.73 -20.67 -8.07
CA PRO A 8 14.70 -20.03 -8.85
C PRO A 8 13.34 -20.72 -8.58
N PRO A 9 12.22 -19.97 -8.60
CA PRO A 9 10.90 -20.54 -8.43
C PRO A 9 10.68 -21.69 -9.41
N GLU A 10 9.99 -22.73 -8.95
CA GLU A 10 9.62 -23.89 -9.75
C GLU A 10 8.82 -23.48 -11.01
N PRO A 11 8.90 -24.29 -12.07
CA PRO A 11 8.51 -23.89 -13.40
C PRO A 11 6.99 -23.83 -13.64
N LEU A 12 6.52 -22.74 -14.25
CA LEU A 12 5.11 -22.53 -14.63
C LEU A 12 4.75 -23.02 -16.05
N ALA A 13 5.71 -23.47 -16.88
CA ALA A 13 5.43 -24.04 -18.20
C ALA A 13 6.23 -25.34 -18.43
N PRO A 14 5.70 -26.34 -19.17
CA PRO A 14 6.47 -27.50 -19.60
C PRO A 14 7.60 -27.09 -20.58
N ALA A 15 8.73 -27.81 -20.55
CA ALA A 15 9.88 -27.54 -21.43
C ALA A 15 9.58 -27.64 -22.95
N GLU A 16 8.49 -28.33 -23.32
CA GLU A 16 8.03 -28.50 -24.70
C GLU A 16 7.48 -27.19 -25.30
N ASP A 17 6.87 -26.32 -24.49
CA ASP A 17 6.30 -25.04 -24.95
C ASP A 17 7.38 -24.02 -25.32
N LEU A 18 8.53 -24.06 -24.64
CA LEU A 18 9.66 -23.15 -24.89
C LEU A 18 10.30 -23.36 -26.27
N LEU A 19 10.29 -24.60 -26.77
CA LEU A 19 10.80 -24.92 -28.11
C LEU A 19 9.90 -24.37 -29.22
N LEU A 20 8.59 -24.30 -28.98
CA LEU A 20 7.62 -23.72 -29.91
C LEU A 20 7.62 -22.18 -29.87
N LEU A 21 7.90 -21.60 -28.70
CA LEU A 21 7.89 -20.15 -28.48
C LEU A 21 9.19 -19.45 -28.91
N GLU A 22 10.32 -20.15 -28.93
CA GLU A 22 11.62 -19.56 -29.29
C GLU A 22 11.65 -18.92 -30.69
N PRO A 23 11.16 -19.58 -31.77
CA PRO A 23 11.13 -18.96 -33.09
C PRO A 23 10.23 -17.73 -33.14
N LEU A 24 9.11 -17.75 -32.41
CA LEU A 24 8.15 -16.64 -32.37
C LEU A 24 8.76 -15.40 -31.69
N LEU A 25 9.35 -15.58 -30.50
CA LEU A 25 10.00 -14.48 -29.77
C LEU A 25 11.25 -13.97 -30.49
N ARG A 26 12.02 -14.86 -31.14
CA ARG A 26 13.14 -14.49 -32.01
C ARG A 26 12.68 -13.60 -33.16
N GLY A 27 11.59 -13.95 -33.84
CA GLY A 27 11.04 -13.14 -34.93
C GLY A 27 10.66 -11.72 -34.50
N GLN A 28 10.20 -11.55 -33.25
CA GLN A 28 9.88 -10.24 -32.69
C GLN A 28 11.12 -9.36 -32.38
N LEU A 29 12.33 -9.92 -32.44
CA LEU A 29 13.59 -9.24 -32.14
C LEU A 29 14.35 -8.71 -33.37
N GLU A 30 14.01 -9.14 -34.59
CA GLU A 30 14.88 -9.00 -35.77
C GLU A 30 15.32 -7.56 -36.11
N ASP A 31 14.44 -6.58 -35.91
CA ASP A 31 14.67 -5.15 -36.13
C ASP A 31 15.14 -4.40 -34.87
N VAL A 32 15.11 -5.05 -33.70
CA VAL A 32 15.50 -4.46 -32.40
C VAL A 32 16.89 -4.94 -31.96
N LEU A 33 17.19 -6.21 -32.17
CA LEU A 33 18.40 -6.90 -31.73
C LEU A 33 18.91 -7.81 -32.85
N ALA A 34 20.14 -7.59 -33.31
CA ALA A 34 20.85 -8.57 -34.12
C ALA A 34 21.26 -9.75 -33.23
N VAL A 35 20.43 -10.79 -33.19
CA VAL A 35 20.63 -11.97 -32.34
C VAL A 35 21.86 -12.75 -32.81
N GLU A 36 22.89 -12.81 -31.98
CA GLU A 36 24.14 -13.55 -32.24
C GLU A 36 24.21 -14.84 -31.41
N GLN A 37 23.60 -14.82 -30.22
CA GLN A 37 23.65 -15.92 -29.27
C GLN A 37 22.28 -16.12 -28.63
N ARG A 38 21.98 -17.36 -28.23
CA ARG A 38 20.79 -17.70 -27.46
C ARG A 38 21.17 -18.50 -26.23
N GLN A 39 20.44 -18.29 -25.15
CA GLN A 39 20.58 -19.08 -23.93
C GLN A 39 19.21 -19.35 -23.33
N ILE A 40 18.99 -20.59 -22.91
CA ILE A 40 17.78 -20.99 -22.19
C ILE A 40 18.13 -21.06 -20.70
N TRP A 41 17.43 -20.28 -19.89
CA TRP A 41 17.59 -20.24 -18.43
C TRP A 41 16.30 -20.72 -17.78
N GLY A 42 16.17 -22.02 -17.53
CA GLY A 42 14.91 -22.60 -17.02
C GLY A 42 13.74 -22.34 -17.98
N HIS A 43 12.82 -21.44 -17.59
CA HIS A 43 11.60 -21.02 -18.34
C HIS A 43 11.74 -19.68 -19.03
N SER A 44 12.95 -19.14 -19.08
CA SER A 44 13.24 -17.85 -19.69
C SER A 44 14.14 -18.03 -20.89
N LEU A 45 13.80 -17.34 -21.98
CA LEU A 45 14.60 -17.30 -23.19
C LEU A 45 15.43 -16.02 -23.18
N ALA A 46 16.74 -16.14 -23.33
CA ALA A 46 17.64 -15.01 -23.41
C ALA A 46 18.27 -14.95 -24.80
N PHE A 47 18.20 -13.78 -25.43
CA PHE A 47 18.78 -13.51 -26.74
C PHE A 47 19.88 -12.48 -26.59
N GLY A 48 21.11 -12.86 -26.91
CA GLY A 48 22.29 -12.02 -26.82
C GLY A 48 22.72 -11.52 -28.21
N GLY A 49 23.11 -10.25 -28.31
CA GLY A 49 23.63 -9.70 -29.55
C GLY A 49 23.83 -8.20 -29.52
N ARG A 50 23.77 -7.57 -30.70
CA ARG A 50 23.94 -6.13 -30.86
C ARG A 50 22.60 -5.44 -31.07
N LEU A 51 22.30 -4.46 -30.22
CA LEU A 51 21.10 -3.64 -30.37
C LEU A 51 21.16 -2.80 -31.64
N ARG A 52 20.05 -2.75 -32.36
CA ARG A 52 19.87 -1.92 -33.56
C ARG A 52 19.22 -0.56 -33.25
N VAL A 53 18.61 -0.46 -32.08
CA VAL A 53 17.95 0.75 -31.58
C VAL A 53 18.45 1.06 -30.17
N THR A 54 18.19 2.28 -29.68
CA THR A 54 18.55 2.68 -28.32
C THR A 54 17.87 1.77 -27.28
N PRO A 55 18.52 1.47 -26.13
CA PRO A 55 17.95 0.61 -25.08
C PRO A 55 16.50 0.95 -24.65
N PRO A 56 16.12 2.24 -24.44
CA PRO A 56 14.75 2.57 -24.05
C PRO A 56 13.74 2.22 -25.15
N ARG A 57 14.10 2.50 -26.42
CA ARG A 57 13.26 2.19 -27.58
C ARG A 57 13.14 0.69 -27.82
N ALA A 58 14.20 -0.07 -27.56
CA ALA A 58 14.19 -1.53 -27.64
C ALA A 58 13.16 -2.12 -26.67
N LEU A 59 13.21 -1.72 -25.40
CA LEU A 59 12.26 -2.16 -24.37
C LEU A 59 10.82 -1.80 -24.74
N GLU A 60 10.56 -0.56 -25.19
CA GLU A 60 9.22 -0.12 -25.58
C GLU A 60 8.63 -0.96 -26.73
N LEU A 61 9.43 -1.24 -27.77
CA LEU A 61 8.99 -2.04 -28.91
C LEU A 61 8.77 -3.51 -28.51
N LEU A 62 9.68 -4.08 -27.72
CA LEU A 62 9.62 -5.48 -27.33
C LEU A 62 8.50 -5.75 -26.33
N ASP A 63 8.17 -4.79 -25.46
CA ASP A 63 7.09 -4.96 -24.46
C ASP A 63 5.76 -5.21 -25.16
N GLY A 64 5.45 -4.42 -26.20
CA GLY A 64 4.25 -4.63 -27.02
C GLY A 64 4.25 -5.93 -27.81
N ARG A 65 5.43 -6.45 -28.19
CA ARG A 65 5.57 -7.66 -29.01
C ARG A 65 5.62 -8.95 -28.23
N PHE A 66 6.19 -8.94 -27.03
CA PHE A 66 6.30 -10.11 -26.16
C PHE A 66 5.04 -10.31 -25.33
N ALA A 67 4.28 -9.23 -25.06
CA ALA A 67 3.05 -9.28 -24.27
C ALA A 67 1.98 -10.27 -24.80
N PRO A 68 1.68 -10.36 -26.11
CA PRO A 68 0.73 -11.35 -26.67
C PRO A 68 1.16 -12.79 -26.47
N HIS A 69 2.47 -13.03 -26.31
CA HIS A 69 3.05 -14.35 -26.08
C HIS A 69 3.22 -14.68 -24.59
N GLY A 70 2.80 -13.79 -23.69
CA GLY A 70 2.91 -14.01 -22.25
C GLY A 70 4.32 -13.80 -21.70
N TYR A 71 5.14 -12.97 -22.34
CA TYR A 71 6.50 -12.64 -21.86
C TYR A 71 6.67 -11.13 -21.64
N THR A 72 7.55 -10.76 -20.73
CA THR A 72 8.01 -9.37 -20.53
C THR A 72 9.51 -9.31 -20.85
N PRO A 73 9.95 -8.40 -21.73
CA PRO A 73 11.37 -8.28 -22.07
C PRO A 73 12.12 -7.53 -20.97
N PHE A 74 13.29 -8.03 -20.62
CA PHE A 74 14.25 -7.35 -19.76
C PHE A 74 15.56 -7.17 -20.51
N LEU A 75 16.12 -5.97 -20.51
CA LEU A 75 17.37 -5.69 -21.19
C LEU A 75 18.52 -5.62 -20.17
N ARG A 76 19.63 -6.28 -20.46
CA ARG A 76 20.88 -6.17 -19.70
C ARG A 76 22.07 -6.15 -20.64
N GLU A 77 23.11 -5.42 -20.30
CA GLU A 77 24.39 -5.51 -21.00
C GLU A 77 25.37 -6.32 -20.16
N GLU A 78 25.96 -7.37 -20.74
CA GLU A 78 26.98 -8.19 -20.09
C GLU A 78 28.19 -8.34 -21.01
N ARG A 79 29.37 -7.90 -20.53
CA ARG A 79 30.65 -8.02 -21.25
C ARG A 79 30.61 -7.45 -22.69
N GLY A 80 29.84 -6.37 -22.91
CA GLY A 80 29.70 -5.71 -24.21
C GLY A 80 28.66 -6.33 -25.15
N THR A 81 27.92 -7.34 -24.69
CA THR A 81 26.80 -7.94 -25.43
C THR A 81 25.48 -7.52 -24.78
N ALA A 82 24.52 -7.06 -25.59
CA ALA A 82 23.18 -6.76 -25.11
C ALA A 82 22.34 -8.03 -25.08
N TRP A 83 21.72 -8.30 -23.94
CA TRP A 83 20.85 -9.44 -23.67
C TRP A 83 19.42 -8.97 -23.48
N VAL A 84 18.50 -9.60 -24.23
CA VAL A 84 17.05 -9.51 -24.00
C VAL A 84 16.58 -10.80 -23.35
N TYR A 85 16.14 -10.72 -22.10
CA TYR A 85 15.51 -11.80 -21.36
C TYR A 85 14.00 -11.74 -21.56
N ALA A 86 13.42 -12.75 -22.20
CA ALA A 86 11.99 -13.00 -22.19
C ALA A 86 11.67 -13.73 -20.88
N LEU A 87 11.21 -12.98 -19.87
CA LEU A 87 10.72 -13.57 -18.63
C LEU A 87 9.24 -13.90 -18.82
N PRO A 88 8.78 -15.11 -18.44
CA PRO A 88 7.37 -15.43 -18.46
C PRO A 88 6.67 -14.37 -17.62
N ARG A 89 5.68 -13.73 -18.22
CA ARG A 89 4.83 -12.77 -17.54
C ARG A 89 4.16 -13.57 -16.44
N ALA A 90 4.58 -13.36 -15.19
CA ALA A 90 3.86 -13.90 -14.05
C ALA A 90 2.40 -13.57 -14.31
N GLU A 91 1.55 -14.60 -14.38
CA GLU A 91 0.14 -14.43 -14.65
C GLU A 91 -0.40 -13.45 -13.60
N LEU A 92 -0.48 -12.17 -13.96
CA LEU A 92 -1.28 -11.20 -13.23
C LEU A 92 -2.73 -11.43 -13.65
N SER A 93 -3.14 -12.70 -13.66
CA SER A 93 -4.50 -13.17 -13.89
C SER A 93 -5.24 -13.22 -12.56
N ASP A 94 -5.22 -12.10 -11.83
CA ASP A 94 -6.32 -11.81 -10.93
C ASP A 94 -7.19 -10.79 -11.65
N ARG A 95 -8.19 -11.27 -12.39
CA ARG A 95 -9.31 -10.40 -12.79
C ARG A 95 -9.77 -9.69 -11.52
N PRO A 96 -9.91 -8.35 -11.52
CA PRO A 96 -10.38 -7.64 -10.34
C PRO A 96 -11.72 -8.24 -9.94
N ASN A 97 -11.78 -8.87 -8.77
CA ASN A 97 -13.02 -9.34 -8.20
C ASN A 97 -13.52 -8.28 -7.21
N PRO A 98 -14.38 -7.33 -7.64
CA PRO A 98 -14.87 -6.27 -6.76
C PRO A 98 -15.64 -6.81 -5.56
N LEU A 99 -16.17 -8.05 -5.63
CA LEU A 99 -16.81 -8.69 -4.49
C LEU A 99 -15.81 -9.01 -3.36
N VAL A 100 -14.57 -9.37 -3.70
CA VAL A 100 -13.51 -9.58 -2.69
C VAL A 100 -13.18 -8.26 -2.01
N ASN A 101 -13.02 -7.18 -2.78
CA ASN A 101 -12.72 -5.86 -2.22
C ASN A 101 -13.85 -5.36 -1.32
N LEU A 102 -15.11 -5.54 -1.77
CA LEU A 102 -16.29 -5.20 -0.97
C LEU A 102 -16.37 -6.05 0.29
N GLY A 103 -16.15 -7.37 0.19
CA GLY A 103 -16.15 -8.28 1.34
C GLY A 103 -15.09 -7.90 2.38
N LEU A 104 -13.87 -7.59 1.93
CA LEU A 104 -12.78 -7.12 2.80
C LEU A 104 -13.08 -5.76 3.44
N PHE A 105 -13.66 -4.84 2.69
CA PHE A 105 -14.09 -3.54 3.21
C PHE A 105 -15.17 -3.71 4.29
N LEU A 106 -16.21 -4.52 4.04
CA LEU A 106 -17.26 -4.79 5.02
C LEU A 106 -16.72 -5.50 6.26
N ALA A 107 -15.78 -6.44 6.09
CA ALA A 107 -15.09 -7.06 7.22
C ALA A 107 -14.30 -6.02 8.03
N THR A 108 -13.69 -5.04 7.36
CA THR A 108 -12.92 -3.97 8.01
C THR A 108 -13.83 -2.99 8.75
N VAL A 109 -15.00 -2.67 8.18
CA VAL A 109 -16.05 -1.92 8.89
C VAL A 109 -16.44 -2.65 10.17
N LEU A 110 -16.67 -3.96 10.10
CA LEU A 110 -17.04 -4.75 11.27
C LEU A 110 -15.93 -4.78 12.34
N THR A 111 -14.69 -5.03 11.96
CA THR A 111 -13.57 -5.13 12.92
C THR A 111 -13.21 -3.78 13.53
N THR A 112 -13.31 -2.68 12.77
CA THR A 112 -13.09 -1.31 13.29
C THR A 112 -14.25 -0.84 14.18
N LEU A 113 -15.49 -1.21 13.87
CA LEU A 113 -16.63 -0.98 14.77
C LEU A 113 -16.45 -1.74 16.09
N LEU A 114 -16.00 -3.00 16.01
CA LEU A 114 -15.72 -3.81 17.18
C LEU A 114 -14.60 -3.20 18.02
N ALA A 115 -13.52 -2.73 17.38
CA ALA A 115 -12.43 -2.02 18.03
C ALA A 115 -12.92 -0.77 18.77
N GLY A 116 -13.71 0.06 18.09
CA GLY A 116 -14.28 1.28 18.68
C GLY A 116 -15.21 0.98 19.86
N ALA A 117 -16.08 -0.02 19.74
CA ALA A 117 -17.05 -0.35 20.78
C ALA A 117 -16.39 -0.97 22.02
N VAL A 118 -15.48 -1.94 21.81
CA VAL A 118 -14.87 -2.70 22.90
C VAL A 118 -13.71 -1.94 23.54
N SER A 119 -12.76 -1.48 22.73
CA SER A 119 -11.51 -0.90 23.24
C SER A 119 -11.67 0.55 23.69
N LEU A 120 -12.54 1.33 23.03
CA LEU A 120 -12.73 2.76 23.34
C LEU A 120 -14.08 3.05 23.99
N GLY A 121 -15.14 2.34 23.58
CA GLY A 121 -16.50 2.48 24.12
C GLY A 121 -16.76 1.69 25.41
N GLY A 122 -15.81 0.87 25.85
CA GLY A 122 -15.91 0.09 27.08
C GLY A 122 -16.98 -1.00 27.06
N VAL A 123 -17.47 -1.40 25.88
CA VAL A 123 -18.51 -2.43 25.75
C VAL A 123 -17.88 -3.83 25.84
N PRO A 124 -18.24 -4.67 26.83
CA PRO A 124 -17.73 -6.03 26.90
C PRO A 124 -18.15 -6.86 25.69
N LEU A 125 -17.26 -7.73 25.21
CA LEU A 125 -17.57 -8.60 24.06
C LEU A 125 -18.79 -9.51 24.32
N THR A 126 -19.01 -9.92 25.57
CA THR A 126 -20.18 -10.71 25.99
C THR A 126 -21.49 -9.94 25.88
N GLU A 127 -21.49 -8.62 26.06
CA GLU A 127 -22.68 -7.77 25.91
C GLU A 127 -23.08 -7.62 24.45
N LEU A 128 -22.13 -7.70 23.52
CA LEU A 128 -22.42 -7.63 22.07
C LEU A 128 -23.23 -8.85 21.57
N LEU A 129 -23.14 -9.99 22.27
CA LEU A 129 -23.93 -11.18 21.93
C LEU A 129 -25.42 -11.01 22.30
N SER A 130 -25.70 -10.34 23.42
CA SER A 130 -27.08 -10.11 23.88
C SER A 130 -27.68 -8.81 23.32
N ALA A 131 -26.85 -7.81 23.02
CA ALA A 131 -27.26 -6.53 22.47
C ALA A 131 -26.36 -6.10 21.29
N PRO A 132 -26.53 -6.68 20.09
CA PRO A 132 -25.71 -6.36 18.92
C PRO A 132 -25.71 -4.89 18.50
N SER A 133 -26.76 -4.14 18.84
CA SER A 133 -26.86 -2.69 18.56
C SER A 133 -25.79 -1.87 19.30
N ARG A 134 -25.25 -2.38 20.41
CA ARG A 134 -24.14 -1.75 21.15
C ARG A 134 -22.86 -1.64 20.32
N LEU A 135 -22.73 -2.40 19.24
CA LEU A 135 -21.64 -2.25 18.28
C LEU A 135 -21.58 -0.83 17.68
N LEU A 136 -22.71 -0.14 17.59
CA LEU A 136 -22.78 1.25 17.10
C LEU A 136 -22.05 2.25 18.02
N ALA A 137 -21.73 1.88 19.27
CA ALA A 137 -20.87 2.70 20.12
C ALA A 137 -19.48 2.92 19.50
N GLY A 138 -19.01 2.01 18.63
CA GLY A 138 -17.76 2.15 17.89
C GLY A 138 -17.86 3.01 16.62
N ALA A 139 -19.06 3.46 16.24
CA ALA A 139 -19.27 4.19 14.98
C ALA A 139 -18.45 5.48 14.87
N PRO A 140 -18.32 6.34 15.92
CA PRO A 140 -17.52 7.56 15.81
C PRO A 140 -16.05 7.28 15.50
N PHE A 141 -15.47 6.22 16.09
CA PHE A 141 -14.11 5.78 15.80
C PHE A 141 -13.99 5.18 14.40
N SER A 142 -14.81 4.18 14.09
CA SER A 142 -14.76 3.44 12.82
C SER A 142 -14.98 4.36 11.61
N ALA A 143 -16.00 5.22 11.66
CA ALA A 143 -16.29 6.15 10.57
C ALA A 143 -15.15 7.14 10.35
N SER A 144 -14.55 7.67 11.44
CA SER A 144 -13.43 8.61 11.37
C SER A 144 -12.18 7.95 10.79
N LEU A 145 -11.82 6.76 11.28
CA LEU A 145 -10.65 6.01 10.81
C LEU A 145 -10.81 5.60 9.34
N LEU A 146 -11.97 5.04 8.97
CA LEU A 146 -12.24 4.62 7.61
C LEU A 146 -12.30 5.81 6.65
N ALA A 147 -12.83 6.96 7.06
CA ALA A 147 -12.80 8.16 6.21
C ALA A 147 -11.37 8.55 5.84
N ILE A 148 -10.44 8.52 6.81
CA ILE A 148 -9.03 8.83 6.58
C ILE A 148 -8.39 7.79 5.65
N LEU A 149 -8.54 6.50 5.95
CA LEU A 149 -7.94 5.40 5.17
C LEU A 149 -8.49 5.34 3.75
N VAL A 150 -9.81 5.46 3.59
CA VAL A 150 -10.46 5.48 2.27
C VAL A 150 -9.93 6.66 1.46
N VAL A 151 -9.89 7.88 2.03
CA VAL A 151 -9.41 9.05 1.28
C VAL A 151 -7.92 8.94 0.97
N HIS A 152 -7.11 8.38 1.85
CA HIS A 152 -5.70 8.05 1.60
C HIS A 152 -5.55 7.14 0.37
N GLU A 153 -6.21 5.98 0.38
CA GLU A 153 -6.13 5.03 -0.74
C GLU A 153 -6.73 5.59 -2.02
N PHE A 154 -7.82 6.36 -1.94
CA PHE A 154 -8.39 7.00 -3.12
C PHE A 154 -7.48 8.11 -3.67
N GLY A 155 -6.62 8.72 -2.85
CA GLY A 155 -5.53 9.58 -3.30
C GLY A 155 -4.59 8.85 -4.24
N HIS A 156 -4.07 7.69 -3.83
CA HIS A 156 -3.27 6.82 -4.70
C HIS A 156 -4.05 6.36 -5.93
N TYR A 157 -5.28 5.88 -5.75
CA TYR A 157 -6.10 5.35 -6.83
C TYR A 157 -6.36 6.38 -7.93
N THR A 158 -6.75 7.59 -7.55
CA THR A 158 -7.07 8.66 -8.51
C THR A 158 -5.86 9.07 -9.33
N PHE A 159 -4.69 9.26 -8.71
CA PHE A 159 -3.46 9.57 -9.44
C PHE A 159 -2.98 8.40 -10.28
N GLY A 160 -2.93 7.18 -9.73
CA GLY A 160 -2.54 6.01 -10.51
C GLY A 160 -3.44 5.79 -11.75
N ARG A 161 -4.76 6.02 -11.64
CA ARG A 161 -5.67 5.98 -12.80
C ARG A 161 -5.43 7.11 -13.80
N ARG A 162 -5.22 8.35 -13.34
CA ARG A 162 -4.92 9.50 -14.20
C ARG A 162 -3.64 9.29 -15.01
N HIS A 163 -2.64 8.64 -14.41
CA HIS A 163 -1.38 8.28 -15.06
C HIS A 163 -1.45 6.96 -15.86
N GLY A 164 -2.63 6.35 -16.00
CA GLY A 164 -2.81 5.12 -16.78
C GLY A 164 -2.12 3.89 -16.19
N MET A 165 -1.81 3.91 -14.88
CA MET A 165 -1.16 2.79 -14.22
C MET A 165 -2.10 1.60 -14.05
N PRO A 166 -1.60 0.36 -14.18
CA PRO A 166 -2.39 -0.84 -13.97
C PRO A 166 -2.57 -1.12 -12.46
N ILE A 167 -3.44 -0.36 -11.79
CA ILE A 167 -3.70 -0.49 -10.34
C ILE A 167 -5.00 -1.23 -10.03
N THR A 168 -5.09 -1.81 -8.83
CA THR A 168 -6.34 -2.39 -8.29
C THR A 168 -7.20 -1.36 -7.56
N LEU A 169 -8.44 -1.74 -7.24
CA LEU A 169 -9.14 -1.13 -6.12
C LEU A 169 -8.43 -1.49 -4.80
N PRO A 170 -8.65 -0.74 -3.72
CA PRO A 170 -8.00 -1.00 -2.43
C PRO A 170 -8.45 -2.34 -1.84
N TYR A 171 -7.49 -3.11 -1.34
CA TYR A 171 -7.72 -4.27 -0.49
C TYR A 171 -7.59 -3.84 0.96
N PHE A 172 -8.71 -3.70 1.65
CA PHE A 172 -8.70 -3.45 3.09
C PHE A 172 -8.26 -4.70 3.85
N ILE A 173 -7.50 -4.51 4.91
CA ILE A 173 -6.93 -5.61 5.71
C ILE A 173 -7.63 -5.59 7.08
N PRO A 174 -8.74 -6.33 7.24
CA PRO A 174 -9.42 -6.44 8.53
C PRO A 174 -8.56 -7.26 9.49
N VAL A 175 -8.46 -6.79 10.73
CA VAL A 175 -7.81 -7.56 11.79
C VAL A 175 -8.71 -7.52 13.03
N PRO A 176 -8.97 -8.65 13.70
CA PRO A 176 -9.71 -8.64 14.96
C PRO A 176 -9.04 -7.71 15.99
N PRO A 177 -9.80 -6.96 16.80
CA PRO A 177 -9.27 -6.03 17.79
C PRO A 177 -8.72 -6.77 19.02
N VAL A 178 -7.61 -7.47 18.84
CA VAL A 178 -6.86 -8.17 19.89
C VAL A 178 -5.48 -7.54 20.03
N PRO A 179 -4.92 -7.41 21.24
CA PRO A 179 -3.56 -6.88 21.40
C PRO A 179 -2.54 -7.66 20.55
N PRO A 180 -1.68 -7.00 19.74
CA PRO A 180 -1.44 -5.55 19.67
C PRO A 180 -2.29 -4.77 18.63
N PHE A 181 -3.18 -5.42 17.89
CA PHE A 181 -3.97 -4.87 16.78
C PHE A 181 -5.22 -4.11 17.24
N LEU A 182 -5.03 -2.97 17.91
CA LEU A 182 -6.13 -2.21 18.54
C LEU A 182 -7.04 -1.44 17.57
N LEU A 183 -6.66 -1.28 16.30
CA LEU A 183 -7.42 -0.47 15.32
C LEU A 183 -8.58 -1.21 14.69
N GLY A 184 -8.59 -2.54 14.74
CA GLY A 184 -9.47 -3.36 13.93
C GLY A 184 -9.04 -3.46 12.45
N THR A 185 -7.90 -2.89 12.06
CA THR A 185 -7.39 -2.93 10.69
C THR A 185 -5.88 -2.68 10.63
N LEU A 186 -5.22 -3.20 9.59
CA LEU A 186 -3.85 -2.80 9.22
C LEU A 186 -3.83 -1.73 8.12
N GLY A 187 -4.98 -1.16 7.78
CA GLY A 187 -5.14 -0.24 6.68
C GLY A 187 -5.63 -0.94 5.42
N ALA A 188 -5.23 -0.39 4.28
CA ALA A 188 -5.56 -0.92 2.97
C ALA A 188 -4.34 -0.83 2.06
N VAL A 189 -4.36 -1.63 1.00
CA VAL A 189 -3.28 -1.66 0.01
C VAL A 189 -3.83 -1.64 -1.41
N ILE A 190 -3.24 -0.80 -2.25
CA ILE A 190 -3.42 -0.86 -3.70
C ILE A 190 -2.28 -1.65 -4.32
N ARG A 191 -2.62 -2.68 -5.10
CA ARG A 191 -1.64 -3.49 -5.81
C ARG A 191 -1.38 -2.89 -7.19
N LEU A 192 -0.10 -2.72 -7.52
CA LEU A 192 0.35 -2.50 -8.89
C LEU A 192 0.38 -3.84 -9.65
N ARG A 193 -0.28 -3.90 -10.80
CA ARG A 193 -0.34 -5.07 -11.70
C ARG A 193 0.59 -4.94 -12.90
N GLY A 194 1.73 -4.28 -12.71
CA GLY A 194 2.70 -4.10 -13.77
C GLY A 194 3.72 -3.03 -13.41
N PRO A 195 4.81 -2.95 -14.18
CA PRO A 195 5.81 -1.93 -13.98
C PRO A 195 5.23 -0.53 -14.22
N VAL A 196 5.61 0.42 -13.37
CA VAL A 196 5.27 1.82 -13.58
C VAL A 196 6.20 2.37 -14.65
N ARG A 197 5.62 3.03 -15.66
CA ARG A 197 6.32 3.47 -16.87
C ARG A 197 7.29 4.62 -16.62
N ASP A 198 7.02 5.45 -15.63
CA ASP A 198 7.82 6.62 -15.34
C ASP A 198 7.86 6.94 -13.84
N ARG A 199 9.03 7.40 -13.38
CA ARG A 199 9.27 7.72 -11.96
C ARG A 199 8.43 8.89 -11.46
N ARG A 200 8.09 9.84 -12.34
CA ARG A 200 7.29 11.01 -11.98
C ARG A 200 5.87 10.60 -11.59
N SER A 201 5.21 9.79 -12.40
CA SER A 201 3.89 9.26 -12.07
C SER A 201 3.92 8.43 -10.78
N LEU A 202 4.98 7.64 -10.56
CA LEU A 202 5.14 6.90 -9.29
C LEU A 202 5.24 7.84 -8.09
N PHE A 203 6.03 8.91 -8.21
CA PHE A 203 6.15 9.95 -7.17
C PHE A 203 4.81 10.65 -6.92
N ASP A 204 4.13 11.10 -7.97
CA ASP A 204 2.84 11.80 -7.88
C ASP A 204 1.79 10.92 -7.19
N MET A 205 1.74 9.62 -7.55
CA MET A 205 0.87 8.65 -6.87
C MET A 205 1.26 8.46 -5.40
N ALA A 206 2.55 8.27 -5.10
CA ALA A 206 3.02 7.98 -3.75
C ALA A 206 2.79 9.15 -2.78
N VAL A 207 2.90 10.39 -3.25
CA VAL A 207 2.61 11.59 -2.44
C VAL A 207 1.11 11.82 -2.27
N ALA A 208 0.30 11.49 -3.28
CA ALA A 208 -1.13 11.81 -3.28
C ALA A 208 -1.90 11.17 -2.11
N GLY A 209 -1.61 9.91 -1.76
CA GLY A 209 -2.29 9.22 -0.66
C GLY A 209 -2.06 9.88 0.70
N PRO A 210 -0.80 10.00 1.17
CA PRO A 210 -0.47 10.66 2.43
C PRO A 210 -1.04 12.08 2.55
N LEU A 211 -0.99 12.88 1.48
CA LEU A 211 -1.56 14.23 1.50
C LEU A 211 -3.08 14.22 1.62
N ALA A 212 -3.75 13.33 0.89
CA ALA A 212 -5.21 13.20 0.94
C ALA A 212 -5.68 12.71 2.32
N GLY A 213 -5.03 11.68 2.87
CA GLY A 213 -5.30 11.18 4.22
C GLY A 213 -5.06 12.25 5.28
N LEU A 214 -3.95 12.97 5.21
CA LEU A 214 -3.62 14.06 6.14
C LEU A 214 -4.64 15.20 6.10
N ALA A 215 -5.08 15.60 4.89
CA ALA A 215 -6.08 16.65 4.71
C ALA A 215 -7.42 16.34 5.39
N VAL A 216 -7.77 15.05 5.52
CA VAL A 216 -8.97 14.59 6.24
C VAL A 216 -8.70 14.37 7.73
N ALA A 217 -7.52 13.86 8.09
CA ALA A 217 -7.17 13.59 9.48
C ALA A 217 -7.07 14.88 10.32
N ILE A 218 -6.57 15.99 9.77
CA ILE A 218 -6.47 17.28 10.47
C ILE A 218 -7.84 17.79 10.99
N PRO A 219 -8.87 17.98 10.14
CA PRO A 219 -10.17 18.45 10.63
C PRO A 219 -10.85 17.43 11.55
N ILE A 220 -10.71 16.13 11.30
CA ILE A 220 -11.25 15.10 12.21
C ILE A 220 -10.58 15.17 13.58
N TYR A 221 -9.27 15.38 13.64
CA TYR A 221 -8.57 15.54 14.92
C TYR A 221 -9.03 16.79 15.66
N ALA A 222 -9.19 17.92 14.97
CA ALA A 222 -9.71 19.15 15.57
C ALA A 222 -11.13 18.96 16.14
N VAL A 223 -12.03 18.29 15.41
CA VAL A 223 -13.37 17.92 15.92
C VAL A 223 -13.25 16.95 17.10
N GLY A 224 -12.36 15.97 17.02
CA GLY A 224 -12.08 15.03 18.10
C GLY A 224 -11.67 15.73 19.39
N LEU A 225 -10.79 16.73 19.30
CA LEU A 225 -10.36 17.55 20.44
C LEU A 225 -11.52 18.34 21.05
N GLN A 226 -12.40 18.92 20.24
CA GLN A 226 -13.59 19.64 20.73
C GLN A 226 -14.58 18.73 21.48
N LEU A 227 -14.63 17.45 21.09
CA LEU A 227 -15.46 16.43 21.75
C LEU A 227 -14.77 15.80 22.96
N SER A 228 -13.49 16.12 23.20
CA SER A 228 -12.68 15.54 24.27
C SER A 228 -12.90 16.27 25.59
N SER A 229 -12.59 15.61 26.71
CA SER A 229 -12.62 16.20 28.04
C SER A 229 -11.21 16.47 28.56
N ILE A 230 -11.05 17.56 29.30
CA ILE A 230 -9.80 17.86 30.00
C ILE A 230 -9.90 17.25 31.39
N VAL A 231 -8.99 16.34 31.71
CA VAL A 231 -8.97 15.59 32.97
C VAL A 231 -7.67 15.85 33.72
N ARG A 232 -7.68 15.67 35.04
CA ARG A 232 -6.43 15.70 35.83
C ARG A 232 -5.65 14.43 35.61
N ILE A 233 -4.34 14.56 35.45
CA ILE A 233 -3.44 13.41 35.33
C ILE A 233 -3.49 12.61 36.64
N PRO A 234 -3.92 11.34 36.62
CA PRO A 234 -3.98 10.54 37.84
C PRO A 234 -2.56 10.27 38.37
N LEU A 235 -2.31 10.53 39.65
CA LEU A 235 -1.01 10.24 40.29
C LEU A 235 -0.76 8.73 40.47
N GLN A 236 -1.83 7.92 40.44
CA GLN A 236 -1.81 6.46 40.49
C GLN A 236 -2.92 5.96 39.55
N ALA A 237 -2.56 5.55 38.34
CA ALA A 237 -3.52 4.97 37.41
C ALA A 237 -3.73 3.49 37.75
N GLU A 238 -4.82 3.14 38.43
CA GLU A 238 -5.34 1.77 38.44
C GLU A 238 -6.11 1.54 37.12
N GLY A 239 -5.37 1.34 36.02
CA GLY A 239 -5.92 1.13 34.69
C GLY A 239 -4.90 1.30 33.57
N LEU A 240 -5.26 0.89 32.35
CA LEU A 240 -4.44 1.09 31.16
C LEU A 240 -4.52 2.57 30.72
N TYR A 241 -3.56 3.39 31.15
CA TYR A 241 -3.37 4.74 30.61
C TYR A 241 -2.51 4.62 29.35
N ILE A 242 -3.09 4.89 28.18
CA ILE A 242 -2.33 4.99 26.93
C ILE A 242 -2.00 6.45 26.72
N GLU A 243 -0.74 6.80 26.96
CA GLU A 243 -0.20 8.11 26.60
C GLU A 243 0.05 8.14 25.09
N PHE A 244 -0.68 8.99 24.39
CA PHE A 244 -0.47 9.20 22.96
C PHE A 244 0.77 10.07 22.75
N GLY A 245 1.63 9.68 21.81
CA GLY A 245 2.82 10.46 21.49
C GLY A 245 2.47 11.86 20.98
N ASP A 246 3.21 12.85 21.48
CA ASP A 246 3.00 14.27 21.18
C ASP A 246 3.83 14.70 19.96
N ALA A 247 3.22 14.67 18.77
CA ALA A 247 3.84 15.17 17.56
C ALA A 247 3.68 16.70 17.46
N LEU A 248 4.58 17.37 16.72
CA LEU A 248 4.50 18.83 16.53
C LEU A 248 3.14 19.25 15.94
N LEU A 249 2.60 18.45 15.01
CA LEU A 249 1.29 18.69 14.40
C LEU A 249 0.15 18.54 15.41
N THR A 250 0.11 17.46 16.20
CA THR A 250 -0.96 17.24 17.18
C THR A 250 -0.92 18.30 18.27
N ARG A 251 0.27 18.70 18.73
CA ARG A 251 0.47 19.78 19.69
C ARG A 251 0.01 21.13 19.14
N LEU A 252 0.32 21.43 17.88
CA LEU A 252 -0.11 22.66 17.23
C LEU A 252 -1.65 22.72 17.12
N ILE A 253 -2.28 21.65 16.62
CA ILE A 253 -3.75 21.61 16.51
C ILE A 253 -4.38 21.67 17.91
N GLY A 254 -3.84 20.93 18.88
CA GLY A 254 -4.28 20.97 20.28
C GLY A 254 -4.26 22.38 20.85
N TRP A 255 -3.14 23.08 20.71
CA TRP A 255 -3.01 24.47 21.15
C TRP A 255 -3.97 25.42 20.41
N LEU A 256 -4.15 25.26 19.10
CA LEU A 256 -5.07 26.08 18.32
C LEU A 256 -6.54 25.87 18.69
N VAL A 257 -6.92 24.64 19.06
CA VAL A 257 -8.32 24.26 19.32
C VAL A 257 -8.70 24.45 20.79
N LEU A 258 -7.84 24.04 21.72
CA LEU A 258 -8.11 24.02 23.16
C LEU A 258 -7.41 25.14 23.93
N GLY A 259 -6.36 25.74 23.35
CA GLY A 259 -5.49 26.67 24.06
C GLY A 259 -4.51 25.98 25.02
N PRO A 260 -3.83 26.73 25.90
CA PRO A 260 -2.93 26.17 26.90
C PRO A 260 -3.71 25.38 27.95
N LEU A 261 -3.29 24.15 28.21
CA LEU A 261 -3.89 23.32 29.26
C LEU A 261 -3.42 23.79 30.65
N PRO A 262 -4.29 23.72 31.68
CA PRO A 262 -3.89 23.99 33.05
C PRO A 262 -2.81 23.00 33.52
N PRO A 263 -1.89 23.40 34.43
CA PRO A 263 -0.90 22.49 34.98
C PRO A 263 -1.51 21.22 35.57
N GLY A 264 -0.92 20.05 35.29
CA GLY A 264 -1.37 18.76 35.80
C GLY A 264 -2.67 18.22 35.16
N HIS A 265 -3.09 18.79 34.03
CA HIS A 265 -4.22 18.28 33.25
C HIS A 265 -3.76 17.77 31.89
N ASP A 266 -4.49 16.80 31.36
CA ASP A 266 -4.29 16.20 30.04
C ASP A 266 -5.66 16.03 29.35
N VAL A 267 -5.63 15.79 28.04
CA VAL A 267 -6.83 15.61 27.23
C VAL A 267 -7.18 14.13 27.15
N GLN A 268 -8.32 13.76 27.71
CA GLN A 268 -8.92 12.45 27.45
C GLN A 268 -9.58 12.47 26.07
N LEU A 269 -8.86 11.97 25.07
CA LEU A 269 -9.29 12.02 23.68
C LEU A 269 -10.60 11.26 23.46
N HIS A 270 -11.54 11.94 22.81
CA HIS A 270 -12.74 11.31 22.25
C HIS A 270 -12.35 10.28 21.18
N PRO A 271 -13.12 9.19 20.98
CA PRO A 271 -12.80 8.16 19.97
C PRO A 271 -12.55 8.69 18.55
N VAL A 272 -13.19 9.80 18.18
CA VAL A 272 -12.93 10.54 16.92
C VAL A 272 -11.50 11.08 16.86
N GLY A 273 -11.02 11.68 17.95
CA GLY A 273 -9.65 12.19 18.06
C GLY A 273 -8.61 11.06 18.08
N VAL A 274 -8.92 9.95 18.76
CA VAL A 274 -8.08 8.74 18.75
C VAL A 274 -7.94 8.19 17.33
N ALA A 275 -9.03 8.08 16.57
CA ALA A 275 -9.00 7.64 15.18
C ALA A 275 -8.10 8.53 14.31
N ALA A 276 -8.20 9.86 14.47
CA ALA A 276 -7.39 10.81 13.71
C ALA A 276 -5.90 10.74 14.09
N TRP A 277 -5.60 10.58 15.38
CA TRP A 277 -4.23 10.35 15.85
C TRP A 277 -3.61 9.12 15.20
N PHE A 278 -4.36 8.01 15.14
CA PHE A 278 -3.91 6.83 14.40
C PHE A 278 -3.79 7.07 12.90
N GLY A 279 -4.66 7.90 12.31
CA GLY A 279 -4.51 8.35 10.92
C GLY A 279 -3.17 9.05 10.67
N PHE A 280 -2.75 9.96 11.56
CA PHE A 280 -1.41 10.58 11.47
C PHE A 280 -0.30 9.53 11.64
N PHE A 281 -0.45 8.62 12.60
CA PHE A 281 0.52 7.56 12.82
C PHE A 281 0.71 6.67 11.58
N VAL A 282 -0.38 6.21 10.96
CA VAL A 282 -0.36 5.42 9.73
C VAL A 282 0.28 6.20 8.58
N THR A 283 -0.02 7.50 8.48
CA THR A 283 0.61 8.37 7.47
C THR A 283 2.13 8.43 7.67
N VAL A 284 2.61 8.59 8.91
CA VAL A 284 4.05 8.59 9.22
C VAL A 284 4.69 7.25 8.88
N LEU A 285 4.04 6.13 9.22
CA LEU A 285 4.53 4.80 8.84
C LEU A 285 4.65 4.67 7.31
N ASN A 286 3.64 5.12 6.57
CA ASN A 286 3.65 5.09 5.12
C ASN A 286 4.74 5.99 4.52
N LEU A 287 5.15 7.06 5.20
CA LEU A 287 6.24 7.95 4.74
C LEU A 287 7.65 7.43 5.08
N ILE A 288 7.78 6.30 5.79
CA ILE A 288 9.10 5.68 6.01
C ILE A 288 9.71 5.28 4.65
N PRO A 289 10.98 5.64 4.37
CA PRO A 289 11.63 5.37 3.10
C PRO A 289 12.09 3.90 2.98
N ALA A 290 11.14 2.96 3.03
CA ALA A 290 11.42 1.54 3.06
C ALA A 290 10.37 0.71 2.29
N GLY A 291 10.86 -0.24 1.49
CA GLY A 291 10.03 -1.28 0.87
C GLY A 291 8.92 -0.73 -0.02
N GLN A 292 7.71 -1.23 0.20
CA GLN A 292 6.49 -0.89 -0.58
C GLN A 292 5.69 0.27 0.03
N LEU A 293 6.21 0.93 1.07
CA LEU A 293 5.57 2.09 1.67
C LEU A 293 5.66 3.30 0.73
N ASP A 294 4.76 4.27 0.90
CA ASP A 294 4.69 5.47 0.07
C ASP A 294 6.03 6.23 0.04
N GLY A 295 6.68 6.39 1.20
CA GLY A 295 8.00 6.98 1.32
C GLY A 295 9.08 6.19 0.57
N GLY A 296 8.96 4.87 0.52
CA GLY A 296 9.83 4.02 -0.29
C GLY A 296 9.68 4.31 -1.79
N HIS A 297 8.45 4.40 -2.28
CA HIS A 297 8.16 4.78 -3.66
C HIS A 297 8.63 6.21 -3.99
N MET A 298 8.46 7.16 -3.06
CA MET A 298 8.94 8.54 -3.22
C MET A 298 10.45 8.60 -3.36
N VAL A 299 11.19 7.92 -2.47
CA VAL A 299 12.67 7.88 -2.51
C VAL A 299 13.16 7.15 -3.76
N TYR A 300 12.57 6.00 -4.11
CA TYR A 300 12.91 5.29 -5.34
C TYR A 300 12.69 6.17 -6.59
N ALA A 301 11.59 6.90 -6.65
CA ALA A 301 11.31 7.79 -7.77
C ALA A 301 12.31 8.96 -7.89
N LEU A 302 12.78 9.50 -6.75
CA LEU A 302 13.73 10.61 -6.72
C LEU A 302 15.18 10.17 -7.00
N PHE A 303 15.61 9.02 -6.46
CA PHE A 303 17.02 8.65 -6.41
C PHE A 303 17.39 7.43 -7.27
N GLY A 304 16.43 6.57 -7.62
CA GLY A 304 16.67 5.35 -8.41
C GLY A 304 17.10 4.16 -7.57
#